data_AF-A0A4Z0YQH6-F1
#
_entry.id   AF-A0A4Z0YQH6-F1
#
_cell.length_a   1.000
_cell.length_b   1.000
_cell.length_c   1.000
_cell.angle_alpha   90.00
_cell.angle_beta   90.00
_cell.angle_gamma   90.00
#
_symmetry.space_group_name_H-M   'P 1'
#
loop_
_entity.id
_entity.type
_entity.pdbx_description
1 polymer ?
#
loop_
_entity_poly.entity_id
_entity_poly.type
_entity_poly.pdbx_seq_one_letter_code
_entity_poly.pdbx_strand_id
1 'polypeptide(L)'
;MAAAPFDTTPEKQASFPRFMYHQITATPQVVSDVDLSGQTALVTGSNCGVGLETSRQLLDLGVSKLILAVRNEEKGMAAAADLSADRKDMSPDSIEVWKLDLSAYDSVVSFAERARKTLARLDIAILNAGMCPIKRTINESTGHDEIIQVNYLSTALLAFLLLPVAKAVRNNQPRPTRITLTLSEVAVWARFPVGNAVPILAALDAPGKLANNTNDRMFVSKLLGQYFIGALAKQVPTSVAVINAASPGSVHDSQFNREIDKNARRAGH
;
A
#
# COMPACT_ATOMS: atom_id res chain seq x y z
N MET A 1 31.45 -10.74 18.59
CA MET A 1 30.72 -11.91 18.07
C MET A 1 30.64 -11.76 16.57
N ALA A 2 31.17 -12.72 15.80
CA ALA A 2 31.00 -12.70 14.34
C ALA A 2 29.52 -12.94 14.02
N ALA A 3 28.94 -12.13 13.12
CA ALA A 3 27.58 -12.37 12.63
C ALA A 3 27.51 -13.77 12.02
N ALA A 4 26.50 -14.56 12.40
CA ALA A 4 26.28 -15.86 11.81
C ALA A 4 26.22 -15.72 10.28
N PRO A 5 26.95 -16.54 9.51
CA PRO A 5 26.86 -16.49 8.06
C PRO A 5 25.43 -16.89 7.67
N PHE A 6 24.67 -15.92 7.16
CA PHE A 6 23.37 -16.21 6.58
C PHE A 6 23.60 -17.03 5.29
N ASP A 7 23.58 -18.37 5.37
CA ASP A 7 23.54 -19.26 4.21
C ASP A 7 22.12 -19.27 3.59
N THR A 8 21.70 -18.08 3.15
CA THR A 8 20.45 -17.93 2.42
C THR A 8 20.75 -17.17 1.14
N THR A 9 20.87 -17.92 0.04
CA THR A 9 20.97 -17.32 -1.29
C THR A 9 19.62 -16.68 -1.65
N PRO A 10 19.60 -15.64 -2.52
CA PRO A 10 18.35 -15.04 -2.99
C PRO A 10 17.37 -16.07 -3.56
N GLU A 11 17.86 -17.11 -4.23
CA GLU A 11 17.05 -18.18 -4.82
C GLU A 11 16.38 -19.05 -3.74
N LYS A 12 17.09 -19.35 -2.64
CA LYS A 12 16.51 -20.07 -1.49
C LYS A 12 15.40 -19.25 -0.83
N GLN A 13 15.59 -17.94 -0.68
CA GLN A 13 14.60 -17.01 -0.11
C GLN A 13 13.40 -16.81 -1.04
N ALA A 14 13.62 -16.82 -2.36
CA ALA A 14 12.60 -16.68 -3.39
C ALA A 14 11.76 -17.95 -3.65
N SER A 15 12.03 -19.06 -2.97
CA SER A 15 11.37 -20.33 -3.26
C SER A 15 9.95 -20.37 -2.70
N PHE A 16 9.02 -20.98 -3.44
CA PHE A 16 7.63 -21.17 -2.98
C PHE A 16 7.53 -21.88 -1.62
N PRO A 17 8.31 -22.95 -1.33
CA PRO A 17 8.32 -23.58 -0.01
C PRO A 17 8.76 -22.62 1.11
N ARG A 18 9.74 -21.75 0.86
CA ARG A 18 10.23 -20.77 1.83
C ARG A 18 9.19 -19.67 2.09
N PHE A 19 8.54 -19.18 1.04
CA PHE A 19 7.41 -18.27 1.18
C PHE A 19 6.30 -18.88 2.04
N MET A 20 5.88 -20.11 1.75
CA MET A 20 4.86 -20.81 2.54
C MET A 20 5.31 -21.01 3.99
N TYR A 21 6.57 -21.35 4.22
CA TYR A 21 7.15 -21.42 5.56
C TYR A 21 7.03 -20.08 6.29
N HIS A 22 7.41 -18.96 5.66
CA HIS A 22 7.22 -17.63 6.24
C HIS A 22 5.77 -17.30 6.53
N GLN A 23 4.82 -17.68 5.66
CA GLN A 23 3.39 -17.45 5.91
C GLN A 23 2.85 -18.21 7.13
N ILE A 24 3.42 -19.38 7.44
CA ILE A 24 2.94 -20.24 8.52
C ILE A 24 3.68 -19.96 9.83
N THR A 25 4.97 -19.65 9.78
CA THR A 25 5.83 -19.61 10.97
C THR A 25 6.22 -18.20 11.41
N ALA A 26 6.04 -17.18 10.56
CA ALA A 26 6.33 -15.80 10.95
C ALA A 26 5.09 -15.18 11.61
N THR A 27 5.14 -15.01 12.94
CA THR A 27 4.12 -14.24 13.66
C THR A 27 4.57 -12.78 13.73
N PRO A 28 3.75 -11.82 13.25
CA PRO A 28 4.02 -10.40 13.44
C PRO A 28 4.21 -10.10 14.93
N GLN A 29 5.29 -9.41 15.27
CA GLN A 29 5.51 -8.97 16.65
C GLN A 29 4.56 -7.82 16.96
N VAL A 30 3.88 -7.90 18.11
CA VAL A 30 3.08 -6.78 18.61
C VAL A 30 4.03 -5.66 19.00
N VAL A 31 3.84 -4.48 18.41
CA VAL A 31 4.55 -3.26 18.79
C VAL A 31 3.78 -2.64 19.95
N SER A 32 4.45 -2.41 21.08
CA SER A 32 3.84 -1.81 22.28
C SER A 32 4.72 -0.76 22.96
N ASP A 33 5.95 -0.59 22.49
CA ASP A 33 6.96 0.33 23.00
C ASP A 33 7.05 1.65 22.21
N VAL A 34 6.10 1.89 21.31
CA VAL A 34 6.05 3.08 20.45
C VAL A 34 4.87 3.96 20.82
N ASP A 35 5.12 5.26 21.01
CA ASP A 35 4.10 6.28 21.20
C ASP A 35 3.98 7.15 19.94
N LEU A 36 2.76 7.21 19.38
CA LEU A 36 2.40 8.00 18.21
C LEU A 36 1.60 9.27 18.57
N SER A 37 1.51 9.62 19.86
CA SER A 37 0.87 10.84 20.33
C SER A 37 1.40 12.09 19.59
N GLY A 38 0.47 12.94 19.17
CA GLY A 38 0.72 14.15 18.39
C GLY A 38 1.07 13.91 16.91
N GLN A 39 1.11 12.66 16.44
CA GLN A 39 1.43 12.36 15.04
C GLN A 39 0.17 12.29 14.16
N THR A 40 0.37 12.57 12.87
CA THR A 40 -0.63 12.41 11.82
C THR A 40 -0.24 11.26 10.90
N ALA A 41 -1.12 10.28 10.75
CA ALA A 41 -0.97 9.17 9.83
C ALA A 41 -2.02 9.20 8.70
N LEU A 42 -1.63 8.69 7.54
CA LEU A 42 -2.47 8.52 6.36
C LEU A 42 -2.33 7.09 5.87
N VAL A 43 -3.44 6.38 5.70
CA VAL A 43 -3.44 4.98 5.24
C VAL A 43 -4.37 4.85 4.04
N THR A 44 -3.86 4.35 2.91
CA THR A 44 -4.69 4.08 1.71
C THR A 44 -5.28 2.67 1.75
N GLY A 45 -6.51 2.53 1.26
CA GLY A 45 -7.21 1.23 1.28
C GLY A 45 -7.48 0.76 2.70
N SER A 46 -7.81 1.69 3.59
CA SER A 46 -7.94 1.48 5.03
C SER A 46 -9.34 1.09 5.50
N ASN A 47 -10.28 0.83 4.59
CA ASN A 47 -11.63 0.39 4.92
C ASN A 47 -11.77 -1.14 5.07
N CYS A 48 -10.72 -1.92 4.79
CA CYS A 48 -10.71 -3.37 4.97
C CYS A 48 -9.28 -3.93 5.06
N GLY A 49 -9.18 -5.19 5.48
CA GLY A 49 -7.95 -5.98 5.46
C GLY A 49 -6.76 -5.33 6.16
N VAL A 50 -5.59 -5.44 5.54
CA VAL A 50 -4.32 -4.95 6.11
C VAL A 50 -4.36 -3.45 6.40
N GLY A 51 -5.00 -2.66 5.54
CA GLY A 51 -5.09 -1.21 5.75
C GLY A 51 -5.95 -0.84 6.96
N LEU A 52 -7.07 -1.56 7.17
CA LEU A 52 -7.92 -1.37 8.35
C LEU A 52 -7.22 -1.79 9.62
N GLU A 53 -6.53 -2.93 9.61
CA GLU A 53 -5.80 -3.42 10.77
C GLU A 53 -4.59 -2.53 11.10
N THR A 54 -3.88 -2.05 10.09
CA THR A 54 -2.84 -1.03 10.25
C THR A 54 -3.41 0.23 10.91
N SER A 55 -4.60 0.66 10.48
CA SER A 55 -5.29 1.82 11.04
C SER A 55 -5.64 1.61 12.52
N ARG A 56 -6.10 0.42 12.90
CA ARG A 56 -6.36 0.03 14.29
C ARG A 56 -5.11 0.09 15.15
N GLN A 57 -4.01 -0.51 14.70
CA GLN A 57 -2.74 -0.51 15.45
C GLN A 57 -2.16 0.89 15.61
N LEU A 58 -2.27 1.75 14.59
CA LEU A 58 -1.84 3.15 14.72
C LEU A 58 -2.63 3.89 15.82
N LEU A 59 -3.94 3.62 15.93
CA LEU A 59 -4.77 4.19 17.00
C LEU A 59 -4.43 3.60 18.38
N ASP A 60 -4.14 2.30 18.45
CA ASP A 60 -3.71 1.64 19.70
C ASP A 60 -2.37 2.18 20.21
N LEU A 61 -1.50 2.61 19.29
CA LEU A 61 -0.25 3.30 19.61
C LEU A 61 -0.42 4.81 19.85
N GLY A 62 -1.66 5.32 19.87
CA GLY A 62 -1.96 6.70 20.25
C GLY A 62 -1.84 7.74 19.13
N VAL A 63 -1.90 7.36 17.85
CA VAL A 63 -1.87 8.36 16.76
C VAL A 63 -3.00 9.38 16.94
N SER A 64 -2.68 10.68 16.90
CA SER A 64 -3.66 11.73 17.20
C SER A 64 -4.57 12.08 16.03
N LYS A 65 -4.08 11.94 14.80
CA LYS A 65 -4.90 12.12 13.60
C LYS A 65 -4.63 11.01 12.58
N LEU A 66 -5.69 10.36 12.13
CA LEU A 66 -5.65 9.28 11.16
C LEU A 66 -6.55 9.62 9.97
N ILE A 67 -5.95 9.67 8.78
CA ILE A 67 -6.67 9.81 7.52
C ILE A 67 -6.88 8.43 6.91
N LEU A 68 -8.15 8.03 6.82
CA LEU A 68 -8.59 6.87 6.08
C LEU A 68 -8.81 7.26 4.61
N ALA A 69 -7.83 6.97 3.76
CA ALA A 69 -7.90 7.27 2.33
C ALA A 69 -8.52 6.10 1.56
N VAL A 70 -9.77 6.26 1.13
CA VAL A 70 -10.61 5.16 0.63
C VAL A 70 -11.33 5.51 -0.66
N ARG A 71 -11.61 4.50 -1.49
CA ARG A 71 -12.37 4.71 -2.73
C ARG A 71 -13.86 4.93 -2.46
N ASN A 72 -14.47 4.25 -1.50
CA ASN A 72 -15.87 4.41 -1.16
C ASN A 72 -15.96 5.01 0.24
N GLU A 73 -16.45 6.24 0.32
CA GLU A 73 -16.50 6.99 1.59
C GLU A 73 -17.49 6.39 2.57
N GLU A 74 -18.62 5.83 2.13
CA GLU A 74 -19.57 5.15 3.02
C GLU A 74 -18.91 3.98 3.76
N LYS A 75 -18.12 3.16 3.05
CA LYS A 75 -17.32 2.08 3.65
C LYS A 75 -16.21 2.61 4.55
N GLY A 76 -15.64 3.77 4.20
CA GLY A 76 -14.68 4.47 5.05
C GLY A 76 -15.31 4.95 6.34
N MET A 77 -16.52 5.52 6.30
CA MET A 77 -17.26 5.99 7.47
C MET A 77 -17.66 4.82 8.37
N ALA A 78 -18.08 3.69 7.79
CA ALA A 78 -18.31 2.47 8.54
C ALA A 78 -17.04 1.96 9.24
N ALA A 79 -15.90 1.98 8.54
CA ALA A 79 -14.60 1.64 9.14
C ALA A 79 -14.18 2.62 10.23
N ALA A 80 -14.40 3.92 10.05
CA ALA A 80 -14.11 4.94 11.07
C ALA A 80 -14.96 4.73 12.34
N ALA A 81 -16.23 4.37 12.18
CA ALA A 81 -17.13 4.04 13.29
C ALA A 81 -16.69 2.77 14.04
N ASP A 82 -16.27 1.73 13.31
CA ASP A 82 -15.71 0.50 13.90
C ASP A 82 -14.43 0.80 14.69
N LEU A 83 -13.53 1.61 14.13
CA LEU A 83 -12.28 2.01 14.77
C LEU A 83 -12.50 2.93 15.98
N SER A 84 -13.61 3.68 16.05
CA SER A 84 -13.89 4.56 17.18
C SER A 84 -14.71 3.91 18.30
N ALA A 85 -15.42 2.81 18.03
CA ALA A 85 -16.37 2.18 18.95
C ALA A 85 -15.80 1.89 20.35
N ASP A 86 -14.56 1.41 20.42
CA ASP A 86 -13.90 1.03 21.69
C ASP A 86 -13.00 2.14 22.27
N ARG A 87 -12.98 3.34 21.68
CA ARG A 87 -12.07 4.45 22.05
C ARG A 87 -12.84 5.69 22.51
N LYS A 88 -13.42 5.61 23.71
CA LYS A 88 -14.34 6.63 24.27
C LYS A 88 -13.71 8.02 24.49
N ASP A 89 -12.40 8.07 24.76
CA ASP A 89 -11.68 9.33 25.02
C ASP A 89 -11.10 9.96 23.75
N MET A 90 -11.34 9.35 22.58
CA MET A 90 -10.83 9.83 21.31
C MET A 90 -11.61 11.06 20.84
N SER A 91 -10.91 12.10 20.41
CA SER A 91 -11.54 13.28 19.81
C SER A 91 -12.30 12.89 18.53
N PRO A 92 -13.50 13.46 18.27
CA PRO A 92 -14.24 13.22 17.02
C PRO A 92 -13.41 13.50 15.75
N ASP A 93 -12.43 14.40 15.83
CA ASP A 93 -11.57 14.80 14.71
C ASP A 93 -10.31 13.93 14.56
N SER A 94 -10.19 12.86 15.34
CA SER A 94 -9.01 11.97 15.31
C SER A 94 -9.02 11.05 14.09
N ILE A 95 -10.18 10.76 13.50
CA ILE A 95 -10.30 9.93 12.30
C ILE A 95 -11.04 10.72 11.23
N GLU A 96 -10.38 10.97 10.10
CA GLU A 96 -11.00 11.60 8.93
C GLU A 96 -11.06 10.61 7.76
N VAL A 97 -12.19 10.56 7.05
CA VAL A 97 -12.36 9.76 5.84
C VAL A 97 -12.18 10.65 4.62
N TRP A 98 -11.22 10.32 3.77
CA TRP A 98 -10.90 11.09 2.58
C TRP A 98 -11.06 10.21 1.34
N LYS A 99 -11.81 10.70 0.35
CA LYS A 99 -11.92 10.08 -0.97
C LYS A 99 -10.55 9.98 -1.65
N LEU A 100 -10.18 8.77 -2.04
CA LEU A 100 -9.03 8.48 -2.90
C LEU A 100 -9.38 7.32 -3.84
N ASP A 101 -9.54 7.61 -5.12
CA ASP A 101 -9.69 6.61 -6.18
C ASP A 101 -8.42 6.52 -7.02
N LEU A 102 -7.63 5.47 -6.78
CA LEU A 102 -6.40 5.21 -7.54
C LEU A 102 -6.66 4.78 -8.99
N SER A 103 -7.91 4.56 -9.41
CA SER A 103 -8.23 4.34 -10.83
C SER A 103 -8.35 5.63 -11.64
N ALA A 104 -8.33 6.81 -10.98
CA ALA A 104 -8.50 8.11 -11.64
C ALA A 104 -7.40 9.10 -11.20
N TYR A 105 -6.55 9.54 -12.13
CA TYR A 105 -5.43 10.44 -11.80
C TYR A 105 -5.88 11.77 -11.16
N ASP A 106 -7.01 12.34 -11.62
CA ASP A 106 -7.57 13.56 -11.01
C ASP A 106 -7.93 13.37 -9.53
N SER A 107 -8.38 12.17 -9.14
CA SER A 107 -8.63 11.86 -7.74
C SER A 107 -7.32 11.82 -6.93
N VAL A 108 -6.25 11.25 -7.50
CA VAL A 108 -4.93 11.20 -6.85
C VAL A 108 -4.35 12.60 -6.67
N VAL A 109 -4.42 13.43 -7.70
CA VAL A 109 -3.94 14.82 -7.67
C VAL A 109 -4.76 15.64 -6.68
N SER A 110 -6.09 15.56 -6.73
CA SER A 110 -6.97 16.29 -5.81
C SER A 110 -6.75 15.88 -4.35
N PHE A 111 -6.52 14.58 -4.10
CA PHE A 111 -6.20 14.08 -2.77
C PHE A 111 -4.88 14.65 -2.24
N ALA A 112 -3.82 14.65 -3.05
CA ALA A 112 -2.52 15.21 -2.67
C ALA A 112 -2.59 16.75 -2.48
N GLU A 113 -3.36 17.44 -3.30
CA GLU A 113 -3.61 18.88 -3.16
C GLU A 113 -4.38 19.20 -1.87
N ARG A 114 -5.39 18.41 -1.52
CA ARG A 114 -6.07 18.52 -0.22
C ARG A 114 -5.06 18.33 0.91
N ALA A 115 -4.27 17.25 0.86
CA ALA A 115 -3.23 16.98 1.85
C ALA A 115 -2.28 18.17 2.02
N ARG A 116 -1.80 18.76 0.92
CA ARG A 116 -0.92 19.93 0.93
C ARG A 116 -1.56 21.16 1.58
N LYS A 117 -2.84 21.39 1.33
CA LYS A 117 -3.56 22.58 1.78
C LYS A 117 -4.04 22.48 3.23
N THR A 118 -4.41 21.28 3.69
CA THR A 118 -5.13 21.11 4.95
C THR A 118 -4.32 20.43 6.03
N LEU A 119 -3.28 19.66 5.69
CA LEU A 119 -2.45 19.02 6.72
C LEU A 119 -1.44 19.99 7.29
N ALA A 120 -1.57 20.27 8.59
CA ALA A 120 -0.52 20.91 9.35
C ALA A 120 0.68 19.99 9.59
N ARG A 121 0.50 18.67 9.48
CA ARG A 121 1.50 17.65 9.82
C ARG A 121 1.26 16.34 9.07
N LEU A 122 2.32 15.61 8.72
CA LEU A 122 2.26 14.27 8.12
C LEU A 122 3.48 13.46 8.53
N ASP A 123 3.36 12.61 9.54
CA ASP A 123 4.46 11.78 10.03
C ASP A 123 4.54 10.44 9.28
N ILE A 124 3.38 9.85 8.97
CA ILE A 124 3.26 8.49 8.46
C ILE A 124 2.32 8.48 7.25
N ALA A 125 2.78 7.94 6.12
CA ALA A 125 1.95 7.65 4.97
C ALA A 125 2.14 6.19 4.56
N ILE A 126 1.10 5.39 4.69
CA ILE A 126 1.09 3.96 4.33
C ILE A 126 0.25 3.80 3.06
N LEU A 127 0.94 3.59 1.95
CA LEU A 127 0.37 3.40 0.63
C LEU A 127 0.05 1.91 0.45
N ASN A 128 -1.05 1.48 1.05
CA ASN A 128 -1.45 0.08 1.16
C ASN A 128 -2.46 -0.38 0.10
N ALA A 129 -3.28 0.52 -0.44
CA ALA A 129 -4.34 0.17 -1.37
C ALA A 129 -3.83 -0.67 -2.55
N GLY A 130 -4.58 -1.71 -2.89
CA GLY A 130 -4.32 -2.56 -4.05
C GLY A 130 -5.50 -3.46 -4.37
N MET A 131 -5.49 -4.04 -5.57
CA MET A 131 -6.50 -4.96 -6.06
C MET A 131 -5.90 -6.06 -6.94
N CYS A 132 -6.59 -7.20 -6.98
CA CYS A 132 -6.29 -8.32 -7.88
C CYS A 132 -7.59 -9.02 -8.28
N PRO A 133 -8.38 -8.46 -9.22
CA PRO A 133 -9.63 -9.08 -9.67
C PRO A 133 -9.35 -10.40 -10.41
N ILE A 134 -10.39 -11.23 -10.56
CA ILE A 134 -10.27 -12.51 -11.32
C ILE A 134 -10.03 -12.24 -12.82
N LYS A 135 -10.68 -11.20 -13.35
CA LYS A 135 -10.61 -10.84 -14.77
C LYS A 135 -9.84 -9.54 -14.94
N ARG A 136 -8.98 -9.53 -15.97
CA ARG A 136 -8.31 -8.32 -16.43
C ARG A 136 -9.35 -7.32 -16.93
N THR A 137 -9.21 -6.08 -16.51
CA THR A 137 -10.01 -4.92 -16.93
C THR A 137 -9.07 -3.82 -17.40
N ILE A 138 -9.49 -3.11 -18.44
CA ILE A 138 -8.80 -1.90 -18.91
C ILE A 138 -9.60 -0.71 -18.40
N ASN A 139 -8.91 0.24 -17.79
CA ASN A 139 -9.48 1.48 -17.36
C ASN A 139 -9.79 2.35 -18.60
N GLU A 140 -11.07 2.63 -18.84
CA GLU A 140 -11.51 3.30 -20.07
C GLU A 140 -10.99 4.73 -20.20
N SER A 141 -10.77 5.44 -19.08
CA SER A 141 -10.32 6.83 -19.11
C SER A 141 -8.81 6.98 -19.32
N THR A 142 -8.01 6.02 -18.86
CA THR A 142 -6.54 6.06 -18.96
C THR A 142 -5.95 5.12 -20.00
N GLY A 143 -6.71 4.10 -20.43
CA GLY A 143 -6.24 3.04 -21.33
C GLY A 143 -5.35 2.00 -20.64
N HIS A 144 -5.09 2.13 -19.34
CA HIS A 144 -4.20 1.23 -18.61
C HIS A 144 -4.90 -0.02 -18.09
N ASP A 145 -4.15 -1.11 -17.95
CA ASP A 145 -4.56 -2.25 -17.12
C ASP A 145 -4.86 -1.81 -15.68
N GLU A 146 -6.05 -2.14 -15.14
CA GLU A 146 -6.47 -1.62 -13.82
C GLU A 146 -5.55 -2.06 -12.68
N ILE A 147 -4.95 -3.25 -12.75
CA ILE A 147 -4.02 -3.74 -11.71
C ILE A 147 -2.75 -2.89 -11.76
N ILE A 148 -2.21 -2.63 -12.95
CA ILE A 148 -1.03 -1.79 -13.13
C ILE A 148 -1.34 -0.34 -12.74
N GLN A 149 -2.49 0.18 -13.12
CA GLN A 149 -2.96 1.53 -12.78
C GLN A 149 -3.03 1.72 -11.27
N VAL A 150 -3.79 0.89 -10.56
CA VAL A 150 -4.06 1.05 -9.12
C VAL A 150 -2.84 0.70 -8.28
N ASN A 151 -2.28 -0.50 -8.49
CA ASN A 151 -1.25 -1.04 -7.60
C ASN A 151 0.13 -0.40 -7.84
N TYR A 152 0.35 0.20 -9.01
CA TYR A 152 1.64 0.79 -9.37
C TYR A 152 1.54 2.25 -9.81
N LEU A 153 0.95 2.58 -10.96
CA LEU A 153 1.06 3.92 -11.56
C LEU A 153 0.52 5.02 -10.63
N SER A 154 -0.71 4.88 -10.17
CA SER A 154 -1.33 5.83 -9.25
C SER A 154 -0.72 5.80 -7.86
N THR A 155 -0.25 4.64 -7.40
CA THR A 155 0.44 4.51 -6.10
C THR A 155 1.80 5.23 -6.13
N ALA A 156 2.55 5.09 -7.23
CA ALA A 156 3.81 5.79 -7.47
C ALA A 156 3.60 7.30 -7.64
N LEU A 157 2.55 7.70 -8.39
CA LEU A 157 2.16 9.10 -8.51
C LEU A 157 1.82 9.70 -7.15
N LEU A 158 1.02 9.01 -6.33
CA LEU A 158 0.67 9.47 -4.99
C LEU A 158 1.92 9.60 -4.11
N ALA A 159 2.82 8.61 -4.12
CA ALA A 159 4.07 8.68 -3.38
C ALA A 159 4.89 9.92 -3.77
N PHE A 160 4.98 10.21 -5.07
CA PHE A 160 5.69 11.37 -5.59
C PHE A 160 5.01 12.69 -5.17
N LEU A 161 3.68 12.77 -5.27
CA LEU A 161 2.90 13.96 -4.91
C LEU A 161 2.84 14.24 -3.40
N LEU A 162 3.08 13.24 -2.55
CA LEU A 162 3.21 13.42 -1.11
C LEU A 162 4.58 14.01 -0.71
N LEU A 163 5.59 14.02 -1.58
CA LEU A 163 6.90 14.62 -1.27
C LEU A 163 6.83 16.14 -1.05
N PRO A 164 6.13 16.93 -1.89
CA PRO A 164 5.85 18.33 -1.59
C PRO A 164 5.09 18.54 -0.27
N VAL A 165 4.16 17.64 0.09
CA VAL A 165 3.42 17.71 1.35
C VAL A 165 4.38 17.52 2.54
N ALA A 166 5.16 16.44 2.51
CA ALA A 166 6.19 16.12 3.51
C ALA A 166 7.18 17.29 3.69
N LYS A 167 7.61 17.89 2.59
CA LYS A 167 8.51 19.05 2.60
C LYS A 167 7.85 20.27 3.25
N ALA A 168 6.58 20.55 2.93
CA ALA A 168 5.86 21.70 3.46
C ALA A 168 5.65 21.61 4.98
N VAL A 169 5.34 20.41 5.49
CA VAL A 169 5.10 20.20 6.92
C VAL A 169 6.36 19.84 7.71
N ARG A 170 7.55 19.83 7.07
CA ARG A 170 8.76 19.29 7.68
C ARG A 170 9.11 19.95 9.01
N ASN A 171 8.90 21.27 9.14
CA ASN A 171 9.21 22.01 10.36
C ASN A 171 8.19 21.81 11.50
N ASN A 172 7.05 21.15 11.22
CA ASN A 172 5.97 20.93 12.18
C ASN A 172 6.08 19.57 12.89
N GLN A 173 7.17 18.84 12.66
CA GLN A 173 7.39 17.50 13.21
C GLN A 173 8.89 17.23 13.47
N PRO A 174 9.23 16.48 14.52
CA PRO A 174 10.62 16.24 14.88
C PRO A 174 11.33 15.34 13.87
N ARG A 175 10.62 14.38 13.27
CA ARG A 175 11.17 13.38 12.35
C ARG A 175 10.63 13.57 10.92
N PRO A 176 11.42 13.27 9.88
CA PRO A 176 10.95 13.31 8.48
C PRO A 176 9.74 12.39 8.28
N THR A 177 8.85 12.74 7.34
CA THR A 177 7.72 11.90 6.98
C THR A 177 8.21 10.52 6.52
N ARG A 178 7.58 9.45 7.00
CA ARG A 178 7.82 8.09 6.52
C ARG A 178 6.75 7.71 5.51
N ILE A 179 7.16 7.47 4.27
CA ILE A 179 6.30 7.00 3.19
C ILE A 179 6.62 5.51 2.97
N THR A 180 5.69 4.65 3.36
CA THR A 180 5.79 3.20 3.25
C THR A 180 4.87 2.69 2.14
N LEU A 181 5.41 1.97 1.16
CA LEU A 181 4.61 1.27 0.15
C LEU A 181 4.37 -0.18 0.58
N THR A 182 3.12 -0.65 0.54
CA THR A 182 2.82 -2.07 0.74
C THR A 182 3.10 -2.83 -0.55
N LEU A 183 4.27 -3.45 -0.61
CA LEU A 183 4.69 -4.32 -1.71
C LEU A 183 4.41 -5.78 -1.34
N SER A 184 5.06 -6.72 -2.03
CA SER A 184 4.97 -8.13 -1.72
C SER A 184 6.17 -8.89 -2.28
N GLU A 185 6.56 -9.96 -1.60
CA GLU A 185 7.63 -10.87 -2.01
C GLU A 185 7.31 -11.59 -3.32
N VAL A 186 6.03 -11.71 -3.67
CA VAL A 186 5.56 -12.30 -4.94
C VAL A 186 6.13 -11.60 -6.19
N ALA A 187 6.66 -10.38 -6.04
CA ALA A 187 7.42 -9.69 -7.08
C ALA A 187 8.55 -10.56 -7.66
N VAL A 188 9.12 -11.47 -6.84
CA VAL A 188 10.19 -12.37 -7.27
C VAL A 188 9.75 -13.40 -8.31
N TRP A 189 8.44 -13.66 -8.43
CA TRP A 189 7.86 -14.58 -9.41
C TRP A 189 7.21 -13.87 -10.60
N ALA A 190 7.37 -12.55 -10.71
CA ALA A 190 6.89 -11.80 -11.87
C ALA A 190 7.62 -12.29 -13.13
N ARG A 191 6.88 -12.72 -14.15
CA ARG A 191 7.49 -13.19 -15.40
C ARG A 191 8.03 -12.05 -16.26
N PHE A 192 7.36 -10.91 -16.22
CA PHE A 192 7.76 -9.62 -16.81
C PHE A 192 8.55 -9.67 -18.15
N PRO A 193 8.05 -10.34 -19.20
CA PRO A 193 8.78 -10.48 -20.46
C PRO A 193 8.94 -9.17 -21.23
N VAL A 194 8.17 -8.14 -20.87
CA VAL A 194 8.18 -6.82 -21.50
C VAL A 194 9.15 -5.83 -20.82
N GLY A 195 10.01 -6.30 -19.90
CA GLY A 195 10.88 -5.44 -19.12
C GLY A 195 11.86 -4.57 -19.92
N ASN A 196 12.22 -4.99 -21.13
CA ASN A 196 13.09 -4.24 -22.05
C ASN A 196 12.33 -3.49 -23.14
N ALA A 197 10.99 -3.49 -23.12
CA ALA A 197 10.19 -2.86 -24.15
C ALA A 197 10.23 -1.33 -24.04
N VAL A 198 10.25 -0.64 -25.19
CA VAL A 198 10.20 0.82 -25.28
C VAL A 198 9.12 1.22 -26.29
N PRO A 199 8.06 1.96 -25.90
CA PRO A 199 7.74 2.39 -24.53
C PRO A 199 7.15 1.25 -23.68
N ILE A 200 7.59 1.14 -22.42
CA ILE A 200 7.20 0.06 -21.52
C ILE A 200 5.71 0.07 -21.15
N LEU A 201 5.09 1.25 -21.03
CA LEU A 201 3.68 1.38 -20.68
C LEU A 201 2.78 0.79 -21.76
N ALA A 202 3.04 1.08 -23.04
CA ALA A 202 2.30 0.48 -24.14
C ALA A 202 2.43 -1.05 -24.16
N ALA A 203 3.61 -1.58 -23.84
CA ALA A 203 3.83 -3.02 -23.74
C ALA A 203 3.12 -3.65 -22.54
N LEU A 204 3.00 -2.93 -21.42
CA LEU A 204 2.19 -3.35 -20.28
C LEU A 204 0.70 -3.34 -20.61
N ASP A 205 0.21 -2.43 -21.45
CA ASP A 205 -1.21 -2.35 -21.79
C ASP A 205 -1.63 -3.31 -22.92
N ALA A 206 -0.67 -3.79 -23.70
CA ALA A 206 -0.91 -4.72 -24.80
C ALA A 206 -1.72 -5.97 -24.39
N PRO A 207 -2.62 -6.46 -25.26
CA PRO A 207 -3.35 -7.71 -25.03
C PRO A 207 -2.40 -8.91 -25.10
N GLY A 208 -2.75 -10.00 -24.41
CA GLY A 208 -1.96 -11.23 -24.45
C GLY A 208 -2.38 -12.26 -23.40
N LYS A 209 -2.01 -13.53 -23.62
CA LYS A 209 -2.32 -14.62 -22.67
C LYS A 209 -1.74 -14.35 -21.28
N LEU A 210 -0.48 -13.89 -21.21
CA LEU A 210 0.14 -13.51 -19.94
C LEU A 210 -0.48 -12.23 -19.37
N ALA A 211 -0.82 -11.28 -20.24
CA ALA A 211 -1.48 -10.05 -19.83
C ALA A 211 -2.80 -10.30 -19.10
N ASN A 212 -3.52 -11.36 -19.46
CA ASN A 212 -4.79 -11.77 -18.84
C ASN A 212 -4.60 -12.60 -17.56
N ASN A 213 -3.36 -12.95 -17.18
CA ASN A 213 -3.07 -13.60 -15.91
C ASN A 213 -2.99 -12.52 -14.82
N THR A 214 -4.07 -12.34 -14.07
CA THR A 214 -4.18 -11.29 -13.06
C THR A 214 -3.22 -11.48 -11.87
N ASN A 215 -2.83 -12.73 -11.57
CA ASN A 215 -1.79 -13.00 -10.57
C ASN A 215 -0.43 -12.51 -11.04
N ASP A 216 -0.01 -12.86 -12.26
CA ASP A 216 1.26 -12.36 -12.83
C ASP A 216 1.24 -10.84 -12.94
N ARG A 217 0.10 -10.24 -13.32
CA ARG A 217 -0.08 -8.77 -13.33
C ARG A 217 0.13 -8.14 -11.96
N MET A 218 -0.42 -8.76 -10.92
CA MET A 218 -0.18 -8.33 -9.55
C MET A 218 1.30 -8.44 -9.20
N PHE A 219 1.97 -9.54 -9.55
CA PHE A 219 3.41 -9.72 -9.30
C PHE A 219 4.24 -8.65 -10.02
N VAL A 220 3.95 -8.40 -11.30
CA VAL A 220 4.57 -7.33 -12.10
C VAL A 220 4.35 -5.97 -11.45
N SER A 221 3.13 -5.65 -10.98
CA SER A 221 2.87 -4.37 -10.29
C SER A 221 3.73 -4.19 -9.03
N LYS A 222 3.98 -5.28 -8.28
CA LYS A 222 4.83 -5.25 -7.08
C LYS A 222 6.31 -5.15 -7.43
N LEU A 223 6.76 -5.81 -8.51
CA LEU A 223 8.12 -5.67 -9.05
C LEU A 223 8.40 -4.23 -9.51
N LEU A 224 7.46 -3.63 -10.26
CA LEU A 224 7.57 -2.24 -10.69
C LEU A 224 7.65 -1.30 -9.48
N GLY A 225 6.87 -1.56 -8.42
CA GLY A 225 6.97 -0.85 -7.15
C GLY A 225 8.35 -0.93 -6.49
N GLN A 226 9.00 -2.11 -6.53
CA GLN A 226 10.36 -2.28 -6.02
C GLN A 226 11.40 -1.49 -6.83
N TYR A 227 11.29 -1.48 -8.16
CA TYR A 227 12.16 -0.66 -9.01
C TYR A 227 11.96 0.83 -8.75
N PHE A 228 10.70 1.27 -8.67
CA PHE A 228 10.36 2.65 -8.40
C PHE A 228 10.91 3.11 -7.05
N ILE A 229 10.70 2.35 -5.98
CA ILE A 229 11.17 2.75 -4.65
C ILE A 229 12.70 2.79 -4.58
N GLY A 230 13.37 1.83 -5.24
CA GLY A 230 14.84 1.82 -5.34
C GLY A 230 15.40 3.02 -6.11
N ALA A 231 14.67 3.54 -7.09
CA ALA A 231 15.04 4.76 -7.81
C ALA A 231 14.69 6.03 -7.02
N LEU A 232 13.51 6.07 -6.39
CA LEU A 232 13.01 7.23 -5.66
C LEU A 232 13.81 7.51 -4.40
N ALA A 233 14.16 6.47 -3.63
CA ALA A 233 14.93 6.61 -2.39
C ALA A 233 16.34 7.18 -2.62
N LYS A 234 16.91 7.04 -3.83
CA LYS A 234 18.19 7.64 -4.21
C LYS A 234 18.08 9.15 -4.50
N GLN A 235 16.89 9.62 -4.84
CA GLN A 235 16.64 11.01 -5.26
C GLN A 235 16.08 11.87 -4.12
N VAL A 236 15.38 11.26 -3.16
CA VAL A 236 14.74 11.98 -2.06
C VAL A 236 15.69 12.05 -0.86
N PRO A 237 16.06 13.25 -0.40
CA PRO A 237 16.84 13.40 0.82
C PRO A 237 16.06 12.85 2.03
N THR A 238 16.75 12.07 2.87
CA THR A 238 16.16 11.52 4.11
C THR A 238 15.71 12.61 5.09
N SER A 239 16.26 13.83 4.97
CA SER A 239 15.81 15.00 5.71
C SER A 239 14.40 15.47 5.34
N VAL A 240 13.91 15.15 4.14
CA VAL A 240 12.56 15.43 3.66
C VAL A 240 11.63 14.28 4.00
N ALA A 241 11.96 13.08 3.53
CA ALA A 241 11.16 11.88 3.77
C ALA A 241 12.02 10.62 3.79
N VAL A 242 11.62 9.67 4.63
CA VAL A 242 12.15 8.29 4.61
C VAL A 242 11.21 7.45 3.77
N ILE A 243 11.74 6.81 2.73
CA ILE A 243 10.97 6.01 1.79
C ILE A 243 11.34 4.55 1.98
N ASN A 244 10.35 3.70 2.27
CA ASN A 244 10.56 2.27 2.45
C ASN A 244 9.36 1.45 1.97
N ALA A 245 9.52 0.12 1.97
CA ALA A 245 8.46 -0.81 1.60
C ALA A 245 8.27 -1.85 2.69
N ALA A 246 7.04 -2.35 2.79
CA ALA A 246 6.69 -3.48 3.64
C ALA A 246 6.05 -4.58 2.78
N SER A 247 6.35 -5.83 3.11
CA SER A 247 5.74 -7.02 2.48
C SER A 247 5.03 -7.82 3.57
N PRO A 248 3.71 -7.63 3.77
CA PRO A 248 3.00 -8.18 4.93
C PRO A 248 2.67 -9.68 4.83
N GLY A 249 3.14 -10.37 3.79
CA GLY A 249 2.73 -11.74 3.50
C GLY A 249 1.27 -11.87 3.03
N SER A 250 0.76 -13.08 3.02
CA SER A 250 -0.62 -13.44 2.71
C SER A 250 -1.46 -13.32 3.97
N VAL A 251 -2.34 -12.31 4.01
CA VAL A 251 -3.23 -12.08 5.15
C VAL A 251 -4.61 -12.65 4.85
N HIS A 252 -5.00 -13.68 5.62
CA HIS A 252 -6.32 -14.30 5.58
C HIS A 252 -7.42 -13.25 5.85
N ASP A 253 -8.58 -13.37 5.20
CA ASP A 253 -9.74 -12.46 5.33
C ASP A 253 -9.49 -10.97 5.02
N SER A 254 -8.39 -10.62 4.35
CA SER A 254 -8.07 -9.23 3.99
C SER A 254 -9.02 -8.58 2.97
N GLN A 255 -10.03 -9.33 2.47
CA GLN A 255 -10.90 -8.98 1.34
C GLN A 255 -10.16 -8.66 0.03
N PHE A 256 -8.82 -8.74 0.00
CA PHE A 256 -8.00 -8.56 -1.18
C PHE A 256 -8.34 -9.61 -2.25
N ASN A 257 -8.59 -10.85 -1.80
CA ASN A 257 -9.01 -11.98 -2.63
C ASN A 257 -10.53 -12.23 -2.61
N ARG A 258 -11.35 -11.24 -2.22
CA ARG A 258 -12.80 -11.42 -1.98
C ARG A 258 -13.58 -12.10 -3.12
N GLU A 259 -13.13 -11.99 -4.36
CA GLU A 259 -13.77 -12.67 -5.50
C GLU A 259 -13.43 -14.16 -5.54
N ILE A 260 -12.18 -14.51 -5.23
CA ILE A 260 -11.72 -15.89 -5.07
C ILE A 260 -12.40 -16.51 -3.84
N ASP A 261 -12.46 -15.79 -2.72
CA ASP A 261 -13.10 -16.25 -1.48
C ASP A 261 -14.60 -16.51 -1.66
N LYS A 262 -15.29 -15.63 -2.42
CA LYS A 262 -16.72 -15.82 -2.77
C LYS A 262 -16.96 -17.04 -3.65
N ASN A 263 -16.05 -17.33 -4.58
CA ASN A 263 -16.18 -18.49 -5.47
C ASN A 263 -15.81 -19.80 -4.75
N ALA A 264 -14.81 -19.79 -3.87
CA ALA A 264 -14.49 -20.93 -3.01
C ALA A 264 -15.67 -21.29 -2.08
N ARG A 265 -16.35 -20.29 -1.50
CA ARG A 265 -17.57 -20.50 -0.70
C ARG A 265 -18.77 -20.99 -1.51
N ARG A 266 -18.81 -20.74 -2.83
CA ARG A 266 -19.86 -21.26 -3.74
C ARG A 266 -19.55 -22.66 -4.29
N ALA A 267 -18.27 -23.03 -4.37
CA ALA A 267 -17.81 -24.33 -4.86
C ALA A 267 -17.70 -25.39 -3.75
N GLY A 268 -17.88 -25.01 -2.49
CA GLY A 268 -18.02 -25.95 -1.37
C GLY A 268 -19.47 -26.36 -1.15
N HIS A 269 -20.02 -27.16 -2.07
CA HIS A 269 -21.07 -28.17 -1.87
C HIS A 269 -20.68 -29.40 -2.69
#